data_AF-A0A2L2Y0G3-F1
#
_entry.id   AF-A0A2L2Y0G3-F1
#
_cell.length_a   1.000
_cell.length_b   1.000
_cell.length_c   1.000
_cell.angle_alpha   90.00
_cell.angle_beta   90.00
_cell.angle_gamma   90.00
#
_symmetry.space_group_name_H-M   'P 1'
#
loop_
_entity.id
_entity.type
_entity.pdbx_description
1 polymer ?
#
loop_
_entity_poly.entity_id
_entity_poly.type
_entity_poly.pdbx_seq_one_letter_code
_entity_poly.pdbx_strand_id
1 'polypeptide(L)'
;IFKFPVFSRNILRVIRVYRIRWLGHVFWREDLDLVKKLTFLKIEGIRRRGRPVTRWLDSVEKDLKLLGINRWKHLAQSCPVWRQLIEKALVCTRL
;
A
#
# COMPACT_ATOMS: atom_id res chain seq x y z
N ILE A 1 12.18 -7.95 11.91
CA ILE A 1 11.96 -6.57 12.43
C ILE A 1 12.26 -5.59 11.30
N PHE A 2 11.29 -4.77 10.90
CA PHE A 2 11.41 -3.84 9.78
C PHE A 2 12.56 -2.85 10.03
N LYS A 3 13.73 -3.11 9.42
CA LYS A 3 14.86 -2.17 9.48
C LYS A 3 14.61 -1.04 8.50
N PHE A 4 14.68 0.18 9.02
CA PHE A 4 14.57 1.43 8.28
C PHE A 4 15.92 1.78 7.67
N PRO A 5 16.09 1.82 6.34
CA PRO A 5 17.20 2.52 5.75
C PRO A 5 16.95 4.03 5.83
N VAL A 6 18.00 4.70 6.28
CA VAL A 6 18.11 6.07 6.72
C VAL A 6 18.03 7.07 5.55
N PHE A 7 17.47 8.25 5.84
CA PHE A 7 17.55 9.53 5.10
C PHE A 7 17.07 9.56 3.64
N SER A 8 15.74 9.49 3.44
CA SER A 8 15.12 10.15 2.29
C SER A 8 14.93 11.64 2.58
N ARG A 9 15.33 12.54 1.67
CA ARG A 9 15.11 14.00 1.78
C ARG A 9 13.62 14.40 1.80
N ASN A 10 12.71 13.48 1.50
CA ASN A 10 11.27 13.70 1.47
C ASN A 10 10.55 12.66 2.34
N ILE A 11 9.95 13.11 3.45
CA ILE A 11 9.25 12.24 4.41
C ILE A 11 7.96 11.64 3.84
N LEU A 12 7.27 12.35 2.95
CA LEU A 12 6.04 11.87 2.32
C LEU A 12 6.32 10.65 1.44
N ARG A 13 7.44 10.68 0.71
CA ARG A 13 7.91 9.52 -0.08
C ARG A 13 8.08 8.28 0.79
N VAL A 14 8.77 8.42 1.91
CA VAL A 14 8.98 7.36 2.89
C VAL A 14 7.64 6.76 3.30
N ILE A 15 6.72 7.61 3.76
CA ILE A 15 5.39 7.19 4.21
C ILE A 15 4.60 6.45 3.11
N ARG A 16 4.65 6.91 1.85
CA ARG A 16 3.99 6.26 0.71
C ARG A 16 4.56 4.87 0.42
N VAL A 17 5.89 4.74 0.38
CA VAL A 17 6.54 3.45 0.16
C VAL A 17 6.20 2.47 1.29
N TYR A 18 6.24 2.90 2.55
CA TYR A 18 5.90 2.03 3.68
C TYR A 18 4.44 1.55 3.62
N ARG A 19 3.51 2.42 3.19
CA ARG A 19 2.12 2.03 2.95
C ARG A 19 2.01 0.92 1.88
N ILE A 20 2.71 1.07 0.76
CA ILE A 20 2.74 0.06 -0.32
C ILE A 20 3.40 -1.25 0.16
N ARG A 21 4.49 -1.16 0.92
CA ARG A 21 5.14 -2.32 1.53
C ARG A 21 4.21 -3.07 2.47
N TRP A 22 3.48 -2.33 3.31
CA TRP A 22 2.50 -2.91 4.22
C TRP A 22 1.34 -3.56 3.47
N LEU A 23 0.86 -2.96 2.38
CA LEU A 23 -0.18 -3.55 1.54
C LEU A 23 0.23 -4.93 1.00
N GLY A 24 1.46 -5.08 0.51
CA GLY A 24 1.99 -6.38 0.09
C GLY A 24 2.05 -7.38 1.25
N HIS A 25 2.49 -6.95 2.44
CA HIS A 25 2.48 -7.79 3.63
C HIS A 25 1.08 -8.30 3.96
N VAL A 26 0.07 -7.43 3.97
CA VAL A 26 -1.33 -7.79 4.23
C VAL A 26 -1.86 -8.74 3.13
N PHE A 27 -1.50 -8.51 1.88
CA PHE A 27 -1.93 -9.35 0.75
C PHE A 27 -1.42 -10.80 0.84
N TRP A 28 -0.23 -11.02 1.39
CA TRP A 28 0.35 -12.36 1.58
C TRP A 28 -0.02 -13.04 2.90
N ARG A 29 -0.80 -12.40 3.77
CA ARG A 29 -1.38 -13.10 4.91
C ARG A 29 -2.36 -14.15 4.42
N GLU A 30 -2.65 -15.13 5.27
CA GLU A 30 -3.68 -16.13 5.03
C GLU A 30 -5.04 -15.47 4.80
N ASP A 31 -5.90 -16.07 3.98
CA ASP A 31 -7.22 -15.50 3.68
C ASP A 31 -8.14 -15.46 4.90
N LEU A 32 -7.88 -16.29 5.90
CA LEU A 32 -8.60 -16.28 7.16
C LEU A 32 -8.13 -15.19 8.14
N ASP A 33 -6.97 -14.58 7.89
CA ASP A 33 -6.40 -13.53 8.73
C ASP A 33 -7.32 -12.31 8.78
N LEU A 34 -7.65 -11.89 9.99
CA LEU A 34 -8.54 -10.77 10.26
C LEU A 34 -8.05 -9.47 9.60
N VAL A 35 -6.73 -9.23 9.58
CA VAL A 35 -6.16 -8.02 8.98
C VAL A 35 -6.42 -8.00 7.48
N LYS A 36 -6.22 -9.13 6.79
CA LYS A 36 -6.47 -9.25 5.36
C LYS A 36 -7.96 -9.11 5.05
N LYS A 37 -8.81 -9.83 5.78
CA LYS A 37 -10.26 -9.75 5.65
C LYS A 37 -10.76 -8.32 5.81
N LEU A 38 -10.44 -7.64 6.93
CA LEU A 38 -10.90 -6.28 7.19
C LEU A 38 -10.39 -5.26 6.18
N THR A 39 -9.15 -5.42 5.70
CA THR A 39 -8.56 -4.50 4.73
C THR A 39 -9.26 -4.60 3.37
N PHE A 40 -9.61 -5.80 2.93
CA PHE A 40 -10.26 -6.04 1.63
C PHE A 40 -11.78 -6.13 1.68
N LEU A 41 -12.37 -6.12 2.89
CA LEU A 41 -13.81 -6.16 3.08
C LEU A 41 -14.47 -4.94 2.44
N LYS A 42 -15.41 -5.20 1.53
CA LYS A 42 -16.29 -4.16 1.02
C LYS A 42 -17.39 -3.90 2.04
N ILE A 43 -17.17 -2.93 2.92
CA ILE A 43 -18.23 -2.43 3.81
C ILE A 43 -19.28 -1.74 2.94
N GLU A 44 -20.49 -2.27 2.92
CA GLU A 44 -21.65 -1.69 2.24
C GLU A 44 -22.41 -0.77 3.21
N GLY A 45 -23.08 0.26 2.68
CA GLY A 45 -23.84 1.24 3.45
C GLY A 45 -23.30 2.67 3.40
N ILE A 46 -24.14 3.60 3.85
CA ILE A 46 -23.86 5.05 3.85
C ILE A 46 -23.11 5.40 5.14
N ARG A 47 -21.91 5.99 5.02
CA ARG A 47 -21.20 6.51 6.20
C ARG A 47 -21.89 7.76 6.71
N ARG A 48 -21.96 7.89 8.04
CA ARG A 48 -22.50 9.09 8.71
C ARG A 48 -21.74 10.33 8.27
N ARG A 49 -22.45 11.47 8.23
CA ARG A 49 -21.87 12.79 7.92
C ARG A 49 -20.70 13.09 8.86
N GLY A 50 -19.62 13.66 8.32
CA GLY A 50 -18.42 14.07 9.07
C GLY A 50 -17.22 13.12 8.99
N ARG A 51 -17.40 11.82 8.77
CA ARG A 51 -16.25 10.90 8.61
C ARG A 51 -15.80 10.82 7.15
N PRO A 52 -14.50 10.97 6.84
CA PRO A 52 -13.99 10.77 5.49
C PRO A 52 -14.42 9.41 4.91
N VAL A 53 -14.90 9.43 3.67
CA VAL A 53 -15.29 8.21 2.93
C VAL A 53 -14.05 7.40 2.54
N THR A 54 -12.87 8.03 2.50
CA THR A 54 -11.60 7.39 2.14
C THR A 54 -11.14 6.36 3.17
N ARG A 55 -10.93 5.14 2.71
CA ARG A 55 -10.29 4.06 3.45
C ARG A 55 -8.77 4.19 3.34
N TRP A 56 -8.06 3.47 4.22
CA TRP A 56 -6.61 3.33 4.09
C TRP A 56 -6.24 2.74 2.73
N LEU A 57 -6.93 1.68 2.29
CA LEU A 57 -6.71 1.04 0.99
C LEU A 57 -6.82 2.05 -0.17
N ASP A 58 -7.85 2.90 -0.17
CA ASP A 58 -8.03 3.95 -1.19
C ASP A 58 -6.85 4.93 -1.24
N SER A 59 -6.24 5.20 -0.08
CA SER A 59 -5.06 6.08 0.01
C SER A 59 -3.81 5.40 -0.54
N VAL A 60 -3.64 4.10 -0.31
CA VAL A 60 -2.52 3.32 -0.89
C VAL A 60 -2.70 3.14 -2.39
N GLU A 61 -3.93 2.93 -2.87
CA GLU A 61 -4.22 2.85 -4.30
C GLU A 61 -3.95 4.18 -5.01
N LYS A 62 -4.17 5.33 -4.35
CA LYS A 62 -3.73 6.62 -4.87
C LYS A 62 -2.20 6.70 -4.95
N ASP A 63 -1.48 6.24 -3.92
CA ASP A 63 -0.01 6.21 -3.94
C ASP A 63 0.53 5.32 -5.08
N LEU A 64 -0.11 4.17 -5.33
CA LEU A 64 0.21 3.27 -6.45
C LEU A 64 -0.11 3.90 -7.82
N LYS A 65 -1.19 4.66 -7.93
CA LYS A 65 -1.51 5.42 -9.16
C LYS A 65 -0.48 6.52 -9.44
N LEU A 66 0.05 7.18 -8.42
CA LEU A 66 1.16 8.14 -8.58
C LEU A 66 2.41 7.47 -9.17
N LEU A 67 2.60 6.18 -8.91
CA LEU A 67 3.66 5.35 -9.49
C LEU A 67 3.31 4.78 -10.88
N GLY A 68 2.11 5.06 -11.42
CA GLY A 68 1.62 4.48 -12.68
C GLY A 68 1.20 3.01 -12.58
N ILE A 69 0.98 2.49 -11.37
CA ILE A 69 0.67 1.08 -11.13
C ILE A 69 -0.85 0.90 -10.99
N ASN A 70 -1.50 0.45 -12.05
CA ASN A 70 -2.96 0.24 -12.04
C ASN A 70 -3.36 -1.19 -11.64
N ARG A 71 -2.61 -2.21 -12.06
CA ARG A 71 -2.93 -3.63 -11.81
C ARG A 71 -2.10 -4.22 -10.67
N TRP A 72 -2.04 -3.50 -9.55
CA TRP A 72 -1.15 -3.84 -8.43
C TRP A 72 -1.42 -5.24 -7.84
N LYS A 73 -2.68 -5.70 -7.81
CA LYS A 73 -3.03 -7.05 -7.31
C LYS A 73 -2.33 -8.17 -8.08
N HIS A 74 -2.17 -8.02 -9.40
CA HIS A 74 -1.46 -8.98 -10.24
C HIS A 74 0.04 -8.98 -9.91
N LEU A 75 0.64 -7.81 -9.72
CA LEU A 75 2.04 -7.69 -9.32
C LEU A 75 2.27 -8.24 -7.90
N ALA A 76 1.29 -8.09 -7.01
CA ALA A 76 1.34 -8.57 -5.63
C ALA A 76 1.25 -10.10 -5.53
N GLN A 77 0.84 -10.83 -6.57
CA GLN A 77 0.89 -12.29 -6.57
C GLN A 77 2.32 -12.82 -6.43
N SER A 78 3.30 -12.07 -6.94
CA SER A 78 4.72 -12.41 -6.84
C SER A 78 5.44 -11.51 -5.84
N CYS A 79 5.81 -12.07 -4.69
CA CYS A 79 6.61 -11.40 -3.66
C CYS A 79 7.91 -10.75 -4.17
N PRO A 80 8.74 -11.41 -5.01
CA PRO A 80 9.93 -10.77 -5.54
C PRO A 80 9.61 -9.59 -6.47
N VAL A 81 8.59 -9.70 -7.32
CA VAL A 81 8.18 -8.59 -8.21
C VAL A 81 7.70 -7.38 -7.39
N TRP A 82 6.94 -7.63 -6.32
CA TRP A 82 6.48 -6.57 -5.43
C TRP A 82 7.63 -5.89 -4.67
N ARG A 83 8.64 -6.65 -4.22
CA ARG A 83 9.84 -6.09 -3.57
C ARG A 83 10.64 -5.21 -4.52
N GLN A 84 10.88 -5.67 -5.75
CA GLN A 84 11.58 -4.89 -6.77
C GLN A 84 10.85 -3.56 -7.07
N LEU A 85 9.52 -3.59 -7.07
CA LEU A 85 8.70 -2.39 -7.27
C LEU A 85 8.89 -1.38 -6.13
N ILE A 86 8.90 -1.85 -4.88
CA ILE A 86 9.15 -1.02 -3.69
C ILE A 86 10.55 -0.41 -3.75
N GLU A 87 11.56 -1.20 -4.13
CA GLU A 87 12.94 -0.73 -4.27
C GLU A 87 13.07 0.34 -5.37
N LYS A 88 12.45 0.12 -6.53
CA LYS A 88 12.38 1.13 -7.60
C LYS A 88 11.68 2.41 -7.12
N ALA A 89 10.59 2.30 -6.36
CA ALA A 89 9.87 3.45 -5.81
C ALA A 89 10.68 4.22 -4.75
N LEU A 90 11.58 3.56 -4.02
CA LEU A 90 12.50 4.20 -3.07
C LEU A 90 13.60 5.00 -3.79
N VAL A 91 14.09 4.50 -4.92
CA VAL A 91 15.16 5.11 -5.71
C VAL A 91 14.64 6.25 -6.58
N CYS A 92 13.44 6.12 -7.17
CA CYS A 92 12.90 7.11 -8.07
C CYS A 92 12.57 8.43 -7.34
N THR A 93 13.05 9.56 -7.88
CA THR A 93 12.94 10.90 -7.27
C THR A 93 11.65 11.64 -7.63
N ARG A 94 10.84 11.14 -8.58
CA ARG A 94 9.60 11.76 -9.09
C ARG A 94 8.33 11.48 -8.26
N LEU A 95 8.47 11.25 -6.96
CA LEU A 95 7.35 10.98 -6.04
C LEU A 95 7.01 12.17 -5.15
#